data_AF-A0A0R3R2V9-F1
#
_entry.id   AF-A0A0R3R2V9-F1
#
_cell.length_a   1.000
_cell.length_b   1.000
_cell.length_c   1.000
_cell.angle_alpha   90.00
_cell.angle_beta   90.00
_cell.angle_gamma   90.00
#
_symmetry.space_group_name_H-M   'P 1'
#
loop_
_entity.id
_entity.type
_entity.pdbx_description
1 polymer ?
#
loop_
_entity_poly.entity_id
_entity_poly.type
_entity_poly.pdbx_seq_one_letter_code
_entity_poly.pdbx_strand_id
1 'polypeptide(L)'
;MSSLQRRFVGDLKRCDLLAQKLKFIEEQILADSIPIPRLNEFVPAPRPSEMNTLETEIEEIEEQLLENNKNMKNLMNNYAQLNECMQCINKVQQLLTDGQRQQARQSLLGMENPTSGIGAIRRKLTNVMIGRKDSIIPDRMSSIFSGENFVAGIVERCHSTALERLLWRTCGLNVFVRTVTIDFSEDPLLNDITPKDVFMVFFSGAVLGLRVRKICKCYQAKIYDYKDPANNRVLHVTSLFGRVAEIKSIIEETRKYRNTLLRAAAFKAHEWDIKLQKMTAIFMVMNMCNVDITQRYLIAECWIPTADIIRVRKNFDKTGMLAQEKNGYVFLCQIETNKVPPTYFRVNKFTKIFQSIVNSYSIATYREINPAPWTMITFPFLFAVMFGDAGHGLIMFFVALAFILFENKIKIDDEIMGSFYCGRYIILLMGLFSIYTGFIYNDFYSRSMNLFGSSWYNPYKSSLLELTPVDMQFDLILPPQYAYDRDKGPYVFGLDPVWNLAENRLTFTNSMKMKASIVFGIIQMTFGVILSLMNYLFVSVLLVVISFQKKQ
;
A
#
# COMPACT_ATOMS: atom_id res chain seq x y z
N MET A 1 28.13 15.13 -22.46
CA MET A 1 27.06 16.14 -22.25
C MET A 1 26.41 15.88 -20.91
N SER A 2 26.27 16.91 -20.08
CA SER A 2 25.54 16.82 -18.80
C SER A 2 24.10 16.38 -19.08
N SER A 3 23.49 15.58 -18.18
CA SER A 3 22.11 15.08 -18.32
C SER A 3 21.07 16.19 -18.55
N LEU A 4 21.36 17.41 -18.07
CA LEU A 4 20.52 18.60 -18.19
C LEU A 4 20.64 19.35 -19.52
N GLN A 5 21.70 19.11 -20.31
CA GLN A 5 21.94 19.81 -21.58
C GLN A 5 21.26 19.14 -22.78
N ARG A 6 20.55 18.04 -22.57
CA ARG A 6 19.92 17.30 -23.65
C ARG A 6 18.57 17.90 -24.03
N ARG A 7 18.20 17.80 -25.31
CA ARG A 7 17.06 18.51 -25.93
C ARG A 7 15.70 18.21 -25.29
N PHE A 8 15.43 16.95 -24.94
CA PHE A 8 14.10 16.49 -24.49
C PHE A 8 13.91 16.50 -22.96
N VAL A 9 14.82 17.15 -22.21
CA VAL A 9 14.72 17.23 -20.74
C VAL A 9 13.51 18.04 -20.29
N GLY A 10 13.10 19.07 -21.06
CA GLY A 10 11.91 19.85 -20.77
C GLY A 10 10.64 19.00 -20.83
N ASP A 11 10.49 18.20 -21.89
CA ASP A 11 9.35 17.30 -22.07
C ASP A 11 9.30 16.19 -21.01
N LEU A 12 10.46 15.67 -20.61
CA LEU A 12 10.54 14.70 -19.50
C LEU A 12 10.06 15.31 -18.18
N LYS A 13 10.49 16.54 -17.85
CA LYS A 13 10.01 17.24 -16.66
C LYS A 13 8.50 17.49 -16.72
N ARG A 14 7.96 17.79 -17.90
CA ARG A 14 6.52 17.96 -18.12
C ARG A 14 5.77 16.66 -17.85
N CYS A 15 6.26 15.52 -18.36
CA CYS A 15 5.70 14.21 -18.05
C CYS A 15 5.80 13.86 -16.54
N ASP A 16 6.91 14.19 -15.88
CA ASP A 16 7.09 13.96 -14.44
C ASP A 16 6.10 14.79 -13.61
N LEU A 17 5.85 16.05 -13.99
CA LEU A 17 4.83 16.90 -13.36
C LEU A 17 3.43 16.31 -13.54
N LEU A 18 3.08 15.87 -14.75
CA LEU A 18 1.80 15.18 -15.00
C LEU A 18 1.68 13.90 -14.17
N ALA A 19 2.76 13.16 -13.96
CA ALA A 19 2.76 11.95 -13.14
C ALA A 19 2.51 12.28 -11.67
N GLN A 20 3.05 13.39 -11.16
CA GLN A 20 2.76 13.86 -9.80
C GLN A 20 1.30 14.27 -9.64
N LYS A 21 0.75 15.00 -10.62
CA LYS A 21 -0.67 15.39 -10.64
C LYS A 21 -1.59 14.18 -10.67
N LEU A 22 -1.28 13.19 -11.51
CA LEU A 22 -2.04 11.95 -11.60
C LEU A 22 -1.99 11.16 -10.29
N LYS A 23 -0.82 11.05 -9.65
CA LYS A 23 -0.69 10.43 -8.32
C LYS A 23 -1.54 11.11 -7.26
N PHE A 24 -1.56 12.45 -7.25
CA PHE A 24 -2.44 13.20 -6.35
C PHE A 24 -3.92 12.85 -6.58
N ILE A 25 -4.36 12.77 -7.84
CA ILE A 25 -5.74 12.37 -8.18
C ILE A 25 -6.02 10.93 -7.71
N GLU A 26 -5.09 9.99 -7.93
CA GLU A 26 -5.22 8.60 -7.47
C GLU A 26 -5.31 8.49 -5.94
N GLU A 27 -4.50 9.25 -5.20
CA GLU A 27 -4.56 9.32 -3.74
C GLU A 27 -5.93 9.82 -3.26
N GLN A 28 -6.52 10.82 -3.93
CA GLN A 28 -7.87 11.32 -3.61
C GLN A 28 -8.96 10.27 -3.90
N ILE A 29 -8.84 9.52 -5.00
CA ILE A 29 -9.77 8.44 -5.37
C ILE A 29 -9.71 7.30 -4.33
N LEU A 30 -8.50 6.93 -3.90
CA LEU A 30 -8.27 5.90 -2.89
C LEU A 30 -8.79 6.33 -1.51
N ALA A 31 -8.60 7.60 -1.14
CA ALA A 31 -9.13 8.14 0.11
C ALA A 31 -10.67 8.01 0.20
N ASP A 32 -11.36 8.12 -0.93
CA ASP A 32 -12.81 7.96 -1.03
C ASP A 32 -13.27 6.50 -1.26
N SER A 33 -12.34 5.53 -1.26
CA SER A 33 -12.62 4.10 -1.51
C SER A 33 -13.34 3.83 -2.85
N ILE A 34 -13.09 4.63 -3.87
CA ILE A 34 -13.65 4.43 -5.21
C ILE A 34 -12.75 3.46 -5.98
N PRO A 35 -13.28 2.33 -6.51
CA PRO A 35 -12.46 1.38 -7.25
C PRO A 35 -12.06 1.93 -8.62
N ILE A 36 -10.76 1.88 -8.93
CA ILE A 36 -10.23 2.22 -10.26
C ILE A 36 -10.39 0.99 -11.17
N PRO A 37 -11.20 1.04 -12.24
CA PRO A 37 -11.32 -0.06 -13.18
C PRO A 37 -10.01 -0.25 -13.94
N ARG A 38 -9.50 -1.49 -13.97
CA ARG A 38 -8.31 -1.82 -14.76
C ARG A 38 -8.71 -2.08 -16.21
N LEU A 39 -8.10 -1.34 -17.13
CA LEU A 39 -8.21 -1.60 -18.56
C LEU A 39 -7.25 -2.72 -18.95
N ASN A 40 -7.79 -3.82 -19.49
CA ASN A 40 -7.00 -4.92 -20.05
C ASN A 40 -6.72 -4.74 -21.56
N GLU A 41 -7.23 -3.66 -22.17
CA GLU A 41 -7.11 -3.40 -23.60
C GLU A 41 -5.79 -2.70 -23.96
N PHE A 42 -5.36 -2.88 -25.20
CA PHE A 42 -4.16 -2.23 -25.71
C PHE A 42 -4.42 -0.74 -25.96
N VAL A 43 -3.84 0.13 -25.12
CA VAL A 43 -3.89 1.59 -25.33
C VAL A 43 -2.76 2.01 -26.29
N PRO A 44 -3.02 2.70 -27.41
CA PRO A 44 -1.95 3.20 -28.29
C PRO A 44 -1.12 4.30 -27.61
N ALA A 45 0.12 4.49 -28.06
CA ALA A 45 0.94 5.59 -27.57
C ALA A 45 0.37 6.94 -28.04
N PRO A 46 0.30 7.96 -27.16
CA PRO A 46 -0.29 9.25 -27.51
C PRO A 46 0.58 9.99 -28.52
N ARG A 47 -0.07 10.75 -29.43
CA ARG A 47 0.63 11.66 -30.34
C ARG A 47 1.07 12.94 -29.61
N PRO A 48 2.07 13.68 -30.10
CA PRO A 48 2.49 14.93 -29.47
C PRO A 48 1.37 15.97 -29.32
N SER A 49 0.41 16.02 -30.24
CA SER A 49 -0.77 16.91 -30.11
C SER A 49 -1.69 16.48 -28.96
N GLU A 50 -1.81 15.18 -28.74
CA GLU A 50 -2.62 14.60 -27.67
C GLU A 50 -1.95 14.80 -26.29
N MET A 51 -0.65 15.13 -26.25
CA MET A 51 0.03 15.56 -25.03
C MET A 51 -0.66 16.76 -24.41
N ASN A 52 -0.91 17.78 -25.23
CA ASN A 52 -1.44 19.04 -24.74
C ASN A 52 -2.88 18.86 -24.27
N THR A 53 -3.67 18.03 -24.96
CA THR A 53 -5.04 17.72 -24.52
C THR A 53 -5.05 16.91 -23.22
N LEU A 54 -4.15 15.94 -23.08
CA LEU A 54 -4.00 15.18 -21.83
C LEU A 54 -3.58 16.07 -20.67
N GLU A 55 -2.66 16.99 -20.91
CA GLU A 55 -2.26 17.99 -19.92
C GLU A 55 -3.44 18.84 -19.52
N THR A 56 -4.16 19.46 -20.45
CA THR A 56 -5.32 20.29 -20.12
C THR A 56 -6.39 19.51 -19.35
N GLU A 57 -6.67 18.25 -19.71
CA GLU A 57 -7.64 17.42 -18.99
C GLU A 57 -7.20 17.12 -17.55
N ILE A 58 -5.92 16.75 -17.33
CA ILE A 58 -5.40 16.44 -16.01
C ILE A 58 -5.33 17.70 -15.14
N GLU A 59 -4.88 18.81 -15.70
CA GLU A 59 -4.77 20.09 -14.99
C GLU A 59 -6.15 20.65 -14.60
N GLU A 60 -7.14 20.58 -15.50
CA GLU A 60 -8.50 21.02 -15.21
C GLU A 60 -9.11 20.22 -14.04
N ILE A 61 -8.93 18.90 -14.04
CA ILE A 61 -9.45 18.05 -12.96
C ILE A 61 -8.72 18.29 -11.64
N GLU A 62 -7.39 18.45 -11.69
CA GLU A 62 -6.59 18.80 -10.51
C GLU A 62 -7.04 20.12 -9.91
N GLU A 63 -7.19 21.17 -10.74
CA GLU A 63 -7.62 22.50 -10.29
C GLU A 63 -9.01 22.45 -9.67
N GLN A 64 -9.97 21.77 -10.33
CA GLN A 64 -11.32 21.56 -9.80
C GLN A 64 -11.30 20.82 -8.46
N LEU A 65 -10.45 19.80 -8.28
CA LEU A 65 -10.33 19.07 -7.01
C LEU A 65 -9.70 19.93 -5.91
N LEU A 66 -8.66 20.71 -6.23
CA LEU A 66 -8.02 21.63 -5.28
C LEU A 66 -8.97 22.74 -4.85
N GLU A 67 -9.72 23.31 -5.78
CA GLU A 67 -10.74 24.33 -5.48
C GLU A 67 -11.86 23.74 -4.62
N ASN A 68 -12.39 22.56 -4.99
CA ASN A 68 -13.42 21.88 -4.23
C ASN A 68 -12.95 21.55 -2.80
N ASN A 69 -11.71 21.08 -2.62
CA ASN A 69 -11.13 20.82 -1.30
C ASN A 69 -11.00 22.10 -0.45
N LYS A 70 -10.59 23.23 -1.04
CA LYS A 70 -10.57 24.53 -0.36
C LYS A 70 -11.97 24.99 0.03
N ASN A 71 -12.92 24.90 -0.90
CA ASN A 71 -14.31 25.29 -0.69
C ASN A 71 -14.98 24.44 0.39
N MET A 72 -14.77 23.12 0.37
CA MET A 72 -15.26 22.18 1.37
C MET A 72 -14.71 22.53 2.76
N LYS A 73 -13.41 22.83 2.89
CA LYS A 73 -12.81 23.24 4.17
C LYS A 73 -13.41 24.55 4.69
N ASN A 74 -13.64 25.52 3.83
CA ASN A 74 -14.27 26.80 4.20
C ASN A 74 -15.74 26.60 4.62
N LEU A 75 -16.50 25.79 3.89
CA LEU A 75 -17.88 25.45 4.22
C LEU A 75 -17.98 24.70 5.54
N MET A 76 -17.09 23.72 5.78
CA MET A 76 -17.02 22.99 7.06
C MET A 76 -16.68 23.92 8.23
N ASN A 77 -15.73 24.84 8.06
CA ASN A 77 -15.41 25.84 9.08
C ASN A 77 -16.60 26.77 9.37
N ASN A 78 -17.29 27.25 8.34
CA ASN A 78 -18.46 28.10 8.48
C ASN A 78 -19.63 27.35 9.15
N TYR A 79 -19.86 26.10 8.74
CA TYR A 79 -20.86 25.22 9.33
C TYR A 79 -20.58 24.98 10.81
N ALA A 80 -19.33 24.64 11.17
CA ALA A 80 -18.92 24.46 12.56
C ALA A 80 -19.15 25.73 13.40
N GLN A 81 -18.78 26.90 12.88
CA GLN A 81 -18.99 28.18 13.58
C GLN A 81 -20.47 28.53 13.76
N LEU A 82 -21.30 28.27 12.75
CA LEU A 82 -22.74 28.55 12.82
C LEU A 82 -23.47 27.55 13.71
N ASN A 83 -23.09 26.27 13.67
CA ASN A 83 -23.63 25.24 14.56
C ASN A 83 -23.25 25.54 16.02
N GLU A 84 -21.99 25.91 16.28
CA GLU A 84 -21.52 26.42 17.58
C GLU A 84 -22.40 27.59 18.07
N CYS A 85 -22.59 28.60 17.23
CA CYS A 85 -23.41 29.77 17.55
C CYS A 85 -24.86 29.39 17.86
N MET A 86 -25.47 28.54 17.02
CA MET A 86 -26.84 28.07 17.18
C MET A 86 -27.03 27.32 18.50
N GLN A 87 -26.12 26.39 18.83
CA GLN A 87 -26.20 25.61 20.07
C GLN A 87 -25.95 26.48 21.30
N CYS A 88 -25.03 27.45 21.21
CA CYS A 88 -24.83 28.45 22.25
C CYS A 88 -26.11 29.24 22.53
N ILE A 89 -26.78 29.76 21.50
CA ILE A 89 -28.02 30.53 21.68
C ILE A 89 -29.15 29.66 22.23
N ASN A 90 -29.32 28.44 21.74
CA ASN A 90 -30.34 27.51 22.23
C ASN A 90 -30.14 27.20 23.73
N LYS A 91 -28.91 26.93 24.16
CA LYS A 91 -28.60 26.66 25.57
C LYS A 91 -28.70 27.92 26.43
N VAL A 92 -28.25 29.08 25.94
CA VAL A 92 -28.41 30.37 26.63
C VAL A 92 -29.88 30.72 26.81
N GLN A 93 -30.73 30.45 25.80
CA GLN A 93 -32.17 30.64 25.89
C GLN A 93 -32.79 29.73 26.95
N GLN A 94 -32.41 28.45 27.01
CA GLN A 94 -32.84 27.52 28.06
C GLN A 94 -32.44 28.04 29.45
N LEU A 95 -31.20 28.50 29.62
CA LEU A 95 -30.66 29.03 30.89
C LEU A 95 -31.29 30.36 31.34
N LEU A 96 -31.83 31.16 30.41
CA LEU A 96 -32.45 32.46 30.70
C LEU A 96 -33.92 32.37 31.15
N THR A 97 -34.50 31.17 31.19
CA THR A 97 -35.90 30.94 31.60
C THR A 97 -36.10 31.26 33.09
N ASP A 98 -37.26 31.82 33.47
CA ASP A 98 -37.45 32.56 34.73
C ASP A 98 -37.13 31.81 36.03
N GLY A 99 -37.20 30.47 36.04
CA GLY A 99 -36.80 29.66 37.20
C GLY A 99 -35.31 29.75 37.58
N GLN A 100 -34.42 30.02 36.62
CA GLN A 100 -32.97 30.11 36.90
C GLN A 100 -32.51 31.54 37.24
N ARG A 101 -33.22 32.57 36.78
CA ARG A 101 -33.03 33.95 37.25
C ARG A 101 -33.31 34.06 38.75
N GLN A 102 -34.28 33.31 39.26
CA GLN A 102 -34.59 33.25 40.70
C GLN A 102 -33.49 32.53 41.50
N GLN A 103 -32.89 31.45 40.98
CA GLN A 103 -31.73 30.82 41.62
C GLN A 103 -30.50 31.73 41.63
N ALA A 104 -30.20 32.43 40.52
CA ALA A 104 -29.11 33.41 40.48
C ALA A 104 -29.34 34.58 41.47
N ARG A 105 -30.61 35.00 41.65
CA ARG A 105 -30.99 35.94 42.72
C ARG A 105 -30.71 35.36 44.11
N GLN A 106 -31.08 34.11 44.37
CA GLN A 106 -30.87 33.46 45.67
C GLN A 106 -29.39 33.21 46.00
N SER A 107 -28.53 32.87 45.05
CA SER A 107 -27.10 32.65 45.31
C SER A 107 -26.29 33.95 45.44
N LEU A 108 -26.72 35.05 44.81
CA LEU A 108 -26.16 36.39 45.05
C LEU A 108 -26.63 37.01 46.38
N LEU A 109 -27.86 36.69 46.82
CA LEU A 109 -28.45 37.15 48.09
C LEU A 109 -28.17 36.23 49.29
N GLY A 110 -27.78 34.98 49.06
CA GLY A 110 -27.75 33.90 50.05
C GLY A 110 -26.65 33.94 51.12
N MET A 111 -26.04 35.10 51.39
CA MET A 111 -25.07 35.26 52.49
C MET A 111 -25.44 36.41 53.45
N GLU A 112 -26.74 36.63 53.63
CA GLU A 112 -27.29 37.61 54.59
C GLU A 112 -27.56 37.03 56.00
N ASN A 113 -27.08 35.82 56.33
CA ASN A 113 -27.07 35.36 57.73
C ASN A 113 -25.72 35.69 58.40
N PRO A 114 -25.67 36.58 59.41
CA PRO A 114 -24.42 37.02 60.01
C PRO A 114 -24.00 36.05 61.10
N THR A 115 -23.22 35.02 60.76
CA THR A 115 -22.40 34.33 61.77
C THR A 115 -21.05 33.94 61.17
N SER A 116 -19.98 34.18 61.94
CA SER A 116 -18.57 33.81 61.71
C SER A 116 -17.69 34.72 60.81
N GLY A 117 -17.18 35.79 61.42
CA GLY A 117 -15.76 35.83 61.80
C GLY A 117 -14.73 36.47 60.87
N ILE A 118 -14.81 36.33 59.54
CA ILE A 118 -13.66 36.72 58.67
C ILE A 118 -14.02 37.69 57.53
N GLY A 119 -15.29 37.78 57.14
CA GLY A 119 -15.73 38.68 56.05
C GLY A 119 -15.91 40.16 56.43
N ALA A 120 -16.17 40.46 57.70
CA ALA A 120 -16.45 41.82 58.17
C ALA A 120 -15.21 42.74 58.20
N ILE A 121 -14.03 42.15 58.42
CA ILE A 121 -12.76 42.89 58.53
C ILE A 121 -12.32 43.42 57.15
N ARG A 122 -12.57 42.66 56.07
CA ARG A 122 -12.18 43.06 54.71
C ARG A 122 -13.02 44.21 54.15
N ARG A 123 -14.31 44.31 54.48
CA ARG A 123 -15.17 45.45 54.08
C ARG A 123 -14.87 46.73 54.85
N LYS A 124 -14.43 46.64 56.11
CA LYS A 124 -14.02 47.83 56.89
C LYS A 124 -12.76 48.49 56.33
N LEU A 125 -11.82 47.73 55.75
CA LEU A 125 -10.61 48.28 55.13
C LEU A 125 -10.85 48.95 53.77
N THR A 126 -11.82 48.50 52.97
CA THR A 126 -12.14 49.14 51.69
C THR A 126 -13.01 50.39 51.84
N ASN A 127 -13.87 50.45 52.87
CA ASN A 127 -14.77 51.58 53.08
C ASN A 127 -14.11 52.81 53.72
N VAL A 128 -12.85 52.70 54.17
CA VAL A 128 -12.08 53.86 54.69
C VAL A 128 -11.47 54.71 53.57
N MET A 129 -11.38 54.21 52.32
CA MET A 129 -10.76 54.94 51.21
C MET A 129 -11.73 55.75 50.33
N ILE A 130 -13.04 55.65 50.50
CA ILE A 130 -14.00 56.47 49.74
C ILE A 130 -15.04 57.03 50.71
N GLY A 131 -14.78 58.25 51.17
CA GLY A 131 -15.72 59.01 51.99
C GLY A 131 -16.96 59.38 51.18
N ARG A 132 -18.08 58.71 51.45
CA ARG A 132 -19.42 59.28 51.31
C ARG A 132 -20.42 58.48 52.14
N LYS A 133 -20.96 59.13 53.17
CA LYS A 133 -22.27 58.78 53.73
C LYS A 133 -23.31 59.01 52.64
N ASP A 134 -24.15 58.03 52.37
CA ASP A 134 -25.60 58.19 52.35
C ASP A 134 -26.29 56.84 52.09
N SER A 135 -27.32 56.61 52.90
CA SER A 135 -28.23 55.48 52.93
C SER A 135 -29.37 55.68 51.93
N ILE A 136 -29.38 54.92 50.82
CA ILE A 136 -30.57 54.49 50.05
C ILE A 136 -30.15 53.21 49.29
N ILE A 137 -30.66 52.04 49.67
CA ILE A 137 -30.44 50.76 48.97
C ILE A 137 -31.79 50.02 48.85
N PRO A 138 -32.64 50.41 47.89
CA PRO A 138 -33.43 49.37 47.17
C PRO A 138 -33.32 49.46 45.64
N ASP A 139 -32.97 50.61 45.06
CA ASP A 139 -33.09 50.85 43.61
C ASP A 139 -31.90 50.35 42.75
N ARG A 140 -30.79 49.91 43.35
CA ARG A 140 -29.66 49.33 42.58
C ARG A 140 -29.86 47.86 42.20
N MET A 141 -30.90 47.20 42.70
CA MET A 141 -31.08 45.74 42.57
C MET A 141 -31.94 45.34 41.37
N SER A 142 -32.83 46.22 40.90
CA SER A 142 -33.58 46.06 39.66
C SER A 142 -32.69 46.25 38.41
N SER A 143 -31.64 47.07 38.50
CA SER A 143 -30.71 47.36 37.39
C SER A 143 -29.64 46.29 37.15
N ILE A 144 -29.43 45.35 38.07
CA ILE A 144 -28.46 44.24 37.90
C ILE A 144 -29.01 43.19 36.93
N PHE A 145 -30.34 43.03 36.89
CA PHE A 145 -31.04 42.05 36.05
C PHE A 145 -31.78 42.67 34.85
N SER A 146 -31.68 43.99 34.66
CA SER A 146 -32.14 44.68 33.46
C SER A 146 -31.16 44.45 32.31
N GLY A 147 -31.32 43.34 31.59
CA GLY A 147 -30.92 43.15 30.18
C GLY A 147 -29.45 43.26 29.74
N GLU A 148 -28.57 43.97 30.45
CA GLU A 148 -27.32 44.50 29.87
C GLU A 148 -26.03 43.91 30.46
N ASN A 149 -26.12 43.05 31.49
CA ASN A 149 -24.97 42.68 32.32
C ASN A 149 -24.63 41.16 32.34
N PHE A 150 -24.71 40.48 31.18
CA PHE A 150 -24.22 39.11 31.03
C PHE A 150 -23.34 38.93 29.80
N VAL A 151 -22.40 37.98 29.88
CA VAL A 151 -21.55 37.55 28.76
C VAL A 151 -21.73 36.05 28.60
N ALA A 152 -22.05 35.62 27.38
CA ALA A 152 -22.12 34.20 27.05
C ALA A 152 -21.13 33.86 25.93
N GLY A 153 -20.62 32.65 25.97
CA GLY A 153 -19.64 32.19 25.00
C GLY A 153 -19.42 30.69 25.06
N ILE A 154 -18.54 30.22 24.17
CA ILE A 154 -18.17 28.81 24.06
C ILE A 154 -16.70 28.68 24.43
N VAL A 155 -16.39 27.66 25.21
CA VAL A 155 -15.03 27.30 25.63
C VAL A 155 -14.82 25.81 25.40
N GLU A 156 -13.59 25.40 25.12
CA GLU A 156 -13.25 23.99 25.06
C GLU A 156 -13.43 23.32 26.45
N ARG A 157 -13.95 22.10 26.48
CA ARG A 157 -14.31 21.41 27.74
C ARG A 157 -13.12 21.26 28.70
N CYS A 158 -11.91 21.08 28.16
CA CYS A 158 -10.67 21.01 28.94
C CYS A 158 -10.37 22.31 29.71
N HIS A 159 -10.81 23.46 29.21
CA HIS A 159 -10.55 24.78 29.80
C HIS A 159 -11.72 25.31 30.65
N SER A 160 -12.89 24.66 30.60
CA SER A 160 -14.11 25.05 31.30
C SER A 160 -13.89 25.22 32.82
N THR A 161 -13.34 24.20 33.49
CA THR A 161 -13.09 24.23 34.95
C THR A 161 -11.99 25.20 35.36
N ALA A 162 -10.99 25.42 34.49
CA ALA A 162 -9.90 26.36 34.74
C ALA A 162 -10.40 27.82 34.64
N LEU A 163 -11.25 28.10 33.65
CA LEU A 163 -11.88 29.41 33.44
C LEU A 163 -12.78 29.79 34.61
N GLU A 164 -13.60 28.85 35.11
CA GLU A 164 -14.45 29.07 36.29
C GLU A 164 -13.61 29.42 37.53
N ARG A 165 -12.54 28.65 37.80
CA ARG A 165 -11.62 28.90 38.92
C ARG A 165 -10.94 30.27 38.80
N LEU A 166 -10.54 30.68 37.60
CA LEU A 166 -9.88 31.97 37.40
C LEU A 166 -10.87 33.12 37.62
N LEU A 167 -12.08 33.04 37.05
CA LEU A 167 -13.13 34.04 37.24
C LEU A 167 -13.47 34.19 38.72
N TRP A 168 -13.59 33.09 39.46
CA TRP A 168 -13.82 33.10 40.91
C TRP A 168 -12.68 33.78 41.67
N ARG A 169 -11.42 33.44 41.36
CA ARG A 169 -10.23 34.01 42.04
C ARG A 169 -10.05 35.51 41.80
N THR A 170 -10.32 35.99 40.59
CA THR A 170 -10.08 37.40 40.22
C THR A 170 -11.24 38.33 40.57
N CYS A 171 -12.48 37.83 40.49
CA CYS A 171 -13.68 38.65 40.64
C CYS A 171 -14.46 38.37 41.94
N GLY A 172 -14.12 37.32 42.68
CA GLY A 172 -14.75 36.98 43.96
C GLY A 172 -16.24 36.70 43.84
N LEU A 173 -17.01 37.09 44.86
CA LEU A 173 -18.46 36.88 44.98
C LEU A 173 -19.31 37.77 44.02
N ASN A 174 -18.69 38.61 43.20
CA ASN A 174 -19.40 39.58 42.36
C ASN A 174 -19.74 39.03 40.96
N VAL A 175 -19.40 37.77 40.68
CA VAL A 175 -19.58 37.12 39.39
C VAL A 175 -20.22 35.75 39.57
N PHE A 176 -21.27 35.48 38.80
CA PHE A 176 -21.96 34.20 38.78
C PHE A 176 -21.72 33.51 37.43
N VAL A 177 -21.09 32.34 37.45
CA VAL A 177 -20.75 31.55 36.27
C VAL A 177 -21.67 30.33 36.20
N ARG A 178 -22.20 30.02 35.02
CA ARG A 178 -22.84 28.74 34.71
C ARG A 178 -22.25 28.15 33.45
N THR A 179 -21.94 26.86 33.48
CA THR A 179 -21.46 26.09 32.35
C THR A 179 -22.48 25.02 32.00
N VAL A 180 -22.76 24.85 30.70
CA VAL A 180 -23.62 23.80 30.16
C VAL A 180 -22.84 23.07 29.08
N THR A 181 -22.82 21.75 29.18
CA THR A 181 -22.13 20.89 28.22
C THR A 181 -22.85 20.90 26.87
N ILE A 182 -22.05 20.94 25.81
CA ILE A 182 -22.52 20.73 24.45
C ILE A 182 -22.03 19.37 23.98
N ASP A 183 -22.94 18.50 23.58
CA ASP A 183 -22.59 17.24 22.95
C ASP A 183 -22.92 17.36 21.46
N PHE A 184 -21.89 17.57 20.63
CA PHE A 184 -22.00 17.63 19.16
C PHE A 184 -22.19 16.24 18.51
N SER A 185 -22.45 15.21 19.33
CA SER A 185 -22.37 13.80 18.97
C SER A 185 -23.43 13.31 17.97
N GLU A 186 -24.42 14.14 17.64
CA GLU A 186 -25.52 13.78 16.74
C GLU A 186 -25.23 14.07 15.25
N ASP A 187 -24.30 14.98 14.92
CA ASP A 187 -23.96 15.32 13.53
C ASP A 187 -22.69 14.59 13.06
N PRO A 188 -22.77 13.65 12.10
CA PRO A 188 -21.62 12.88 11.60
C PRO A 188 -20.55 13.74 10.90
N LEU A 189 -20.87 15.00 10.57
CA LEU A 189 -19.96 15.98 9.97
C LEU A 189 -19.05 16.67 11.00
N LEU A 190 -19.37 16.58 12.30
CA LEU A 190 -18.69 17.29 13.38
C LEU A 190 -17.90 16.38 14.34
N ASN A 191 -17.76 15.09 14.00
CA ASN A 191 -17.24 14.05 14.90
C ASN A 191 -15.77 14.29 15.33
N ASP A 192 -15.00 15.04 14.53
CA ASP A 192 -13.60 15.40 14.82
C ASP A 192 -13.44 16.67 15.68
N ILE A 193 -14.52 17.37 16.02
CA ILE A 193 -14.42 18.61 16.79
C ILE A 193 -14.32 18.29 18.28
N THR A 194 -13.30 18.87 18.93
CA THR A 194 -13.10 18.82 20.38
C THR A 194 -14.38 19.20 21.13
N PRO A 195 -14.80 18.46 22.17
CA PRO A 195 -16.00 18.78 22.92
C PRO A 195 -15.89 20.18 23.55
N LYS A 196 -16.97 20.96 23.45
CA LYS A 196 -17.03 22.34 23.96
C LYS A 196 -18.19 22.48 24.94
N ASP A 197 -18.10 23.48 25.79
CA ASP A 197 -19.14 23.85 26.74
C ASP A 197 -19.54 25.30 26.53
N VAL A 198 -20.84 25.60 26.68
CA VAL A 198 -21.34 26.96 26.76
C VAL A 198 -21.15 27.45 28.17
N PHE A 199 -20.56 28.63 28.33
CA PHE A 199 -20.51 29.31 29.62
C PHE A 199 -21.29 30.62 29.56
N MET A 200 -21.93 30.96 30.67
CA MET A 200 -22.68 32.19 30.88
C MET A 200 -22.20 32.84 32.17
N VAL A 201 -21.82 34.11 32.09
CA VAL A 201 -21.28 34.88 33.20
C VAL A 201 -22.14 36.11 33.45
N PHE A 202 -22.74 36.20 34.63
CA PHE A 202 -23.40 37.41 35.11
C PHE A 202 -22.44 38.19 36.00
N PHE A 203 -22.37 39.51 35.80
CA PHE A 203 -21.50 40.40 36.59
C PHE A 203 -22.22 41.73 36.83
N SER A 204 -21.87 42.44 37.90
CA SER A 204 -22.41 43.78 38.15
C SER A 204 -21.34 44.84 37.90
N GLY A 205 -21.53 45.67 36.87
CA GLY A 205 -20.66 46.83 36.57
C GLY A 205 -19.73 46.67 35.35
N ALA A 206 -19.55 47.77 34.62
CA ALA A 206 -18.84 47.81 33.33
C ALA A 206 -17.35 47.43 33.41
N VAL A 207 -16.66 47.81 34.49
CA VAL A 207 -15.22 47.50 34.69
C VAL A 207 -14.99 46.00 34.88
N LEU A 208 -15.90 45.31 35.58
CA LEU A 208 -15.85 43.86 35.73
C LEU A 208 -16.14 43.14 34.41
N GLY A 209 -17.10 43.64 33.63
CA GLY A 209 -17.38 43.11 32.28
C GLY A 209 -16.16 43.15 31.34
N LEU A 210 -15.37 44.23 31.38
CA LEU A 210 -14.12 44.32 30.60
C LEU A 210 -13.05 43.32 31.08
N ARG A 211 -12.95 43.08 32.38
CA ARG A 211 -12.03 42.06 32.95
C ARG A 211 -12.45 40.65 32.57
N VAL A 212 -13.74 40.33 32.66
CA VAL A 212 -14.30 39.04 32.26
C VAL A 212 -14.03 38.79 30.77
N ARG A 213 -14.30 39.77 29.89
CA ARG A 213 -13.98 39.63 28.46
C ARG A 213 -12.48 39.41 28.20
N LYS A 214 -11.58 40.06 28.95
CA LYS A 214 -10.13 39.83 28.84
C LYS A 214 -9.76 38.39 29.26
N ILE A 215 -10.31 37.90 30.36
CA ILE A 215 -10.08 36.52 30.84
C ILE A 215 -10.59 35.49 29.81
N CYS A 216 -11.80 35.68 29.29
CA CYS A 216 -12.35 34.82 28.25
C CYS A 216 -11.47 34.81 26.99
N LYS A 217 -10.93 35.96 26.57
CA LYS A 217 -9.98 36.04 25.46
C LYS A 217 -8.68 35.26 25.72
N CYS A 218 -8.17 35.25 26.96
CA CYS A 218 -6.95 34.48 27.31
C CYS A 218 -7.13 32.97 27.12
N TYR A 219 -8.33 32.44 27.39
CA TYR A 219 -8.68 31.03 27.17
C TYR A 219 -9.20 30.73 25.76
N GLN A 220 -9.02 31.65 24.81
CA GLN A 220 -9.52 31.54 23.43
C GLN A 220 -11.04 31.28 23.34
N ALA A 221 -11.80 31.69 24.35
CA ALA A 221 -13.24 31.53 24.36
C ALA A 221 -13.89 32.46 23.33
N LYS A 222 -14.79 31.93 22.50
CA LYS A 222 -15.59 32.72 21.57
C LYS A 222 -16.75 33.36 22.33
N ILE A 223 -16.78 34.69 22.35
CA ILE A 223 -17.81 35.47 23.05
C ILE A 223 -18.84 35.94 22.03
N TYR A 224 -20.11 35.74 22.32
CA TYR A 224 -21.23 36.25 21.54
C TYR A 224 -21.94 37.34 22.36
N ASP A 225 -22.02 38.55 21.83
CA ASP A 225 -22.65 39.69 22.52
C ASP A 225 -24.16 39.66 22.22
N TYR A 226 -24.97 39.36 23.24
CA TYR A 226 -26.43 39.25 23.12
C TYR A 226 -27.08 40.44 23.82
N LYS A 227 -27.33 41.53 23.07
CA LYS A 227 -27.91 42.76 23.62
C LYS A 227 -29.43 42.82 23.54
N ASP A 228 -30.07 41.78 23.00
CA ASP A 228 -31.44 41.85 22.51
C ASP A 228 -32.53 41.21 23.42
N PRO A 229 -33.77 41.74 23.36
CA PRO A 229 -34.94 41.20 24.06
C PRO A 229 -35.26 39.76 23.63
N ALA A 230 -36.00 39.03 24.47
CA ALA A 230 -36.26 37.60 24.29
C ALA A 230 -36.91 37.23 22.93
N ASN A 231 -37.73 38.10 22.34
CA ASN A 231 -38.35 37.86 21.03
C ASN A 231 -37.36 37.91 19.86
N ASN A 232 -36.40 38.83 19.88
CA ASN A 232 -35.37 38.93 18.84
C ASN A 232 -34.46 37.69 18.85
N ARG A 233 -34.20 37.11 20.03
CA ARG A 233 -33.40 35.87 20.15
C ARG A 233 -34.05 34.67 19.47
N VAL A 234 -35.37 34.51 19.59
CA VAL A 234 -36.09 33.42 18.89
C VAL A 234 -36.01 33.59 17.38
N LEU A 235 -36.20 34.81 16.87
CA LEU A 235 -36.03 35.11 15.43
C LEU A 235 -34.60 34.87 14.96
N HIS A 236 -33.60 35.20 15.78
CA HIS A 236 -32.19 34.92 15.50
C HIS A 236 -31.88 33.42 15.47
N VAL A 237 -32.46 32.62 16.37
CA VAL A 237 -32.30 31.16 16.33
C VAL A 237 -32.92 30.58 15.06
N THR A 238 -34.16 30.99 14.71
CA THR A 238 -34.84 30.48 13.52
C THR A 238 -34.10 30.85 12.24
N SER A 239 -33.54 32.07 12.15
CA SER A 239 -32.72 32.47 10.99
C SER A 239 -31.39 31.73 10.93
N LEU A 240 -30.72 31.46 12.06
CA LEU A 240 -29.51 30.65 12.11
C LEU A 240 -29.79 29.19 11.74
N PHE A 241 -30.92 28.62 12.18
CA PHE A 241 -31.33 27.28 11.80
C PHE A 241 -31.51 27.16 10.27
N GLY A 242 -32.16 28.14 9.65
CA GLY A 242 -32.29 28.21 8.18
C GLY A 242 -30.92 28.23 7.48
N ARG A 243 -29.98 29.05 7.95
CA ARG A 243 -28.61 29.13 7.39
C ARG A 243 -27.80 27.86 7.60
N VAL A 244 -27.93 27.21 8.76
CA VAL A 244 -27.25 25.93 9.05
C VAL A 244 -27.78 24.83 8.14
N ALA A 245 -29.10 24.77 7.93
CA ALA A 245 -29.71 23.81 7.01
C ALA A 245 -29.28 24.05 5.56
N GLU A 246 -29.23 25.31 5.12
CA GLU A 246 -28.76 25.70 3.79
C GLU A 246 -27.30 25.27 3.57
N ILE A 247 -26.39 25.59 4.49
CA ILE A 247 -24.97 25.19 4.38
C ILE A 247 -24.82 23.67 4.41
N LYS A 248 -25.62 22.95 5.22
CA LYS A 248 -25.63 21.49 5.23
C LYS A 248 -26.02 20.92 3.86
N SER A 249 -27.06 21.48 3.23
CA SER A 249 -27.45 21.12 1.86
C SER A 249 -26.33 21.40 0.85
N ILE A 250 -25.69 22.56 0.92
CA ILE A 250 -24.57 22.94 0.04
C ILE A 250 -23.39 21.96 0.21
N ILE A 251 -23.05 21.56 1.45
CA ILE A 251 -22.00 20.57 1.72
C ILE A 251 -22.33 19.22 1.06
N GLU A 252 -23.59 18.79 1.14
CA GLU A 252 -24.03 17.54 0.50
C GLU A 252 -23.96 17.61 -1.03
N GLU A 253 -24.39 18.71 -1.63
CA GLU A 253 -24.27 18.94 -3.08
C GLU A 253 -22.81 18.99 -3.52
N THR A 254 -21.96 19.71 -2.78
CA THR A 254 -20.52 19.81 -3.07
C THR A 254 -19.85 18.44 -2.98
N ARG A 255 -20.22 17.61 -2.00
CA ARG A 255 -19.74 16.22 -1.86
C ARG A 255 -20.24 15.34 -3.01
N LYS A 256 -21.50 15.47 -3.43
CA LYS A 256 -22.04 14.76 -4.60
C LYS A 256 -21.28 15.12 -5.87
N TYR A 257 -21.04 16.41 -6.10
CA TYR A 257 -20.27 16.92 -7.23
C TYR A 257 -18.82 16.37 -7.22
N ARG A 258 -18.15 16.40 -6.05
CA ARG A 258 -16.81 15.80 -5.88
C ARG A 258 -16.81 14.33 -6.25
N ASN A 259 -17.77 13.56 -5.75
CA ASN A 259 -17.87 12.13 -6.03
C ASN A 259 -18.14 11.83 -7.51
N THR A 260 -18.93 12.65 -8.21
CA THR A 260 -19.13 12.50 -9.66
C THR A 260 -17.86 12.79 -10.45
N LEU A 261 -17.11 13.82 -10.06
CA LEU A 261 -15.83 14.17 -10.68
C LEU A 261 -14.80 13.06 -10.46
N LEU A 262 -14.66 12.56 -9.23
CA LEU A 262 -13.74 11.48 -8.90
C LEU A 262 -14.07 10.17 -9.62
N ARG A 263 -15.36 9.85 -9.80
CA ARG A 263 -15.77 8.67 -10.60
C ARG A 263 -15.43 8.83 -12.08
N ALA A 264 -15.64 10.01 -12.65
CA ALA A 264 -15.28 10.30 -14.04
C ALA A 264 -13.76 10.21 -14.24
N ALA A 265 -12.98 10.75 -13.30
CA ALA A 265 -11.52 10.65 -13.29
C ALA A 265 -11.05 9.19 -13.12
N ALA A 266 -11.64 8.42 -12.19
CA ALA A 266 -11.27 7.03 -11.93
C ALA A 266 -11.38 6.13 -13.17
N PHE A 267 -12.38 6.36 -14.04
CA PHE A 267 -12.53 5.59 -15.28
C PHE A 267 -11.37 5.82 -16.27
N LYS A 268 -10.85 7.06 -16.34
CA LYS A 268 -9.76 7.45 -17.24
C LYS A 268 -8.37 7.33 -16.64
N ALA A 269 -8.23 7.32 -15.31
CA ALA A 269 -6.95 7.38 -14.60
C ALA A 269 -5.94 6.32 -15.07
N HIS A 270 -6.39 5.06 -15.17
CA HIS A 270 -5.54 3.97 -15.63
C HIS A 270 -5.11 4.11 -17.10
N GLU A 271 -5.95 4.69 -17.96
CA GLU A 271 -5.59 4.99 -19.35
C GLU A 271 -4.52 6.09 -19.43
N TRP A 272 -4.68 7.14 -18.62
CA TRP A 272 -3.72 8.24 -18.52
C TRP A 272 -2.37 7.77 -18.00
N ASP A 273 -2.34 6.89 -16.98
CA ASP A 273 -1.09 6.31 -16.47
C ASP A 273 -0.34 5.54 -17.56
N ILE A 274 -1.02 4.63 -18.28
CA ILE A 274 -0.40 3.88 -19.38
C ILE A 274 0.13 4.81 -20.47
N LYS A 275 -0.64 5.82 -20.87
CA LYS A 275 -0.22 6.79 -21.89
C LYS A 275 1.00 7.57 -21.43
N LEU A 276 1.02 8.02 -20.18
CA LEU A 276 2.11 8.79 -19.60
C LEU A 276 3.39 7.97 -19.44
N GLN A 277 3.29 6.70 -19.02
CA GLN A 277 4.44 5.79 -18.95
C GLN A 277 5.04 5.54 -20.33
N LYS A 278 4.21 5.28 -21.36
CA LYS A 278 4.67 5.10 -22.74
C LYS A 278 5.36 6.34 -23.27
N MET A 279 4.78 7.51 -23.01
CA MET A 279 5.30 8.79 -23.44
C MET A 279 6.65 9.12 -22.78
N THR A 280 6.74 8.92 -21.47
CA THR A 280 7.98 9.08 -20.71
C THR A 280 9.08 8.17 -21.27
N ALA A 281 8.77 6.91 -21.55
CA ALA A 281 9.70 5.97 -22.17
C ALA A 281 10.16 6.43 -23.56
N ILE A 282 9.26 6.96 -24.39
CA ILE A 282 9.60 7.50 -25.72
C ILE A 282 10.56 8.68 -25.59
N PHE A 283 10.28 9.65 -24.71
CA PHE A 283 11.18 10.79 -24.49
C PHE A 283 12.52 10.36 -23.91
N MET A 284 12.55 9.37 -23.01
CA MET A 284 13.79 8.80 -22.50
C MET A 284 14.65 8.20 -23.63
N VAL A 285 14.03 7.49 -24.57
CA VAL A 285 14.73 6.94 -25.75
C VAL A 285 15.20 8.05 -26.70
N MET A 286 14.35 9.04 -27.01
CA MET A 286 14.75 10.18 -27.84
C MET A 286 15.89 10.99 -27.20
N ASN A 287 15.96 11.02 -25.86
CA ASN A 287 17.03 11.64 -25.11
C ASN A 287 18.36 10.87 -25.19
N MET A 288 18.35 9.61 -25.62
CA MET A 288 19.56 8.83 -25.91
C MET A 288 20.04 9.00 -27.37
N CYS A 289 19.17 9.47 -28.27
CA CYS A 289 19.51 9.72 -29.66
C CYS A 289 20.43 10.94 -29.80
N ASN A 290 21.32 10.90 -30.79
CA ASN A 290 22.11 12.07 -31.16
C ASN A 290 21.30 12.97 -32.10
N VAL A 291 21.45 14.27 -31.94
CA VAL A 291 20.80 15.27 -32.80
C VAL A 291 21.84 15.76 -33.81
N ASP A 292 21.50 15.72 -35.10
CA ASP A 292 22.37 16.26 -36.13
C ASP A 292 22.57 17.79 -35.98
N ILE A 293 23.66 18.34 -36.53
CA ILE A 293 23.98 19.78 -36.49
C ILE A 293 22.83 20.61 -37.07
N THR A 294 22.13 20.08 -38.08
CA THR A 294 20.96 20.72 -38.70
C THR A 294 19.69 20.67 -37.85
N GLN A 295 19.69 19.95 -36.72
CA GLN A 295 18.58 19.72 -35.79
C GLN A 295 17.30 19.10 -36.38
N ARG A 296 17.34 18.69 -37.66
CA ARG A 296 16.21 18.11 -38.39
C ARG A 296 16.16 16.58 -38.31
N TYR A 297 17.28 15.94 -38.02
CA TYR A 297 17.39 14.48 -37.95
C TYR A 297 17.84 14.02 -36.56
N LEU A 298 17.28 12.89 -36.13
CA LEU A 298 17.75 12.14 -34.97
C LEU A 298 18.47 10.89 -35.46
N ILE A 299 19.69 10.70 -34.97
CA ILE A 299 20.53 9.55 -35.30
C ILE A 299 20.58 8.65 -34.07
N ALA A 300 20.24 7.38 -34.24
CA ALA A 300 20.28 6.38 -33.18
C ALA A 300 21.03 5.13 -33.67
N GLU A 301 21.95 4.64 -32.84
CA GLU A 301 22.59 3.34 -33.02
C GLU A 301 21.87 2.32 -32.12
N CYS A 302 21.29 1.28 -32.71
CA CYS A 302 20.51 0.28 -31.99
C CYS A 302 20.97 -1.14 -32.32
N TRP A 303 21.01 -2.00 -31.30
CA TRP A 303 21.23 -3.44 -31.50
C TRP A 303 19.92 -4.12 -31.90
N ILE A 304 19.92 -4.81 -33.05
CA ILE A 304 18.76 -5.53 -33.57
C ILE A 304 19.17 -6.98 -33.86
N PRO A 305 18.42 -7.99 -33.40
CA PRO A 305 18.65 -9.37 -33.79
C PRO A 305 18.53 -9.53 -35.31
N THR A 306 19.52 -10.16 -35.95
CA THR A 306 19.56 -10.33 -37.41
C THR A 306 18.30 -11.03 -37.96
N ALA A 307 17.71 -11.96 -37.18
CA ALA A 307 16.48 -12.65 -37.55
C ALA A 307 15.24 -11.74 -37.63
N ASP A 308 15.23 -10.63 -36.89
CA ASP A 308 14.06 -9.74 -36.77
C ASP A 308 14.19 -8.45 -37.62
N ILE A 309 15.28 -8.30 -38.37
CA ILE A 309 15.56 -7.11 -39.20
C ILE A 309 14.45 -6.85 -40.23
N ILE A 310 13.88 -7.90 -40.82
CA ILE A 310 12.82 -7.80 -41.83
C ILE A 310 11.53 -7.24 -41.21
N ARG A 311 11.21 -7.68 -39.98
CA ARG A 311 10.03 -7.22 -39.25
C ARG A 311 10.18 -5.74 -38.90
N VAL A 312 11.36 -5.35 -38.46
CA VAL A 312 11.68 -3.95 -38.15
C VAL A 312 11.58 -3.08 -39.40
N ARG A 313 12.17 -3.49 -40.53
CA ARG A 313 12.08 -2.78 -41.80
C ARG A 313 10.63 -2.59 -42.26
N LYS A 314 9.81 -3.63 -42.24
CA LYS A 314 8.37 -3.54 -42.57
C LYS A 314 7.61 -2.55 -41.69
N ASN A 315 7.95 -2.47 -40.40
CA ASN A 315 7.31 -1.50 -39.49
C ASN A 315 7.77 -0.07 -39.77
N PHE A 316 9.05 0.12 -40.12
CA PHE A 316 9.56 1.40 -40.58
C PHE A 316 8.94 1.84 -41.89
N ASP A 317 8.75 0.93 -42.86
CA ASP A 317 8.10 1.26 -44.14
C ASP A 317 6.64 1.68 -43.94
N LYS A 318 5.89 0.96 -43.10
CA LYS A 318 4.51 1.34 -42.73
C LYS A 318 4.44 2.71 -42.06
N THR A 319 5.37 2.97 -41.13
CA THR A 319 5.44 4.26 -40.44
C THR A 319 5.90 5.37 -41.38
N GLY A 320 6.82 5.05 -42.29
CA GLY A 320 7.31 5.92 -43.35
C GLY A 320 6.19 6.34 -44.29
N MET A 321 5.30 5.43 -44.68
CA MET A 321 4.12 5.77 -45.49
C MET A 321 3.20 6.78 -44.76
N LEU A 322 2.94 6.57 -43.47
CA LEU A 322 2.15 7.50 -42.64
C LEU A 322 2.88 8.85 -42.40
N ALA A 323 4.21 8.84 -42.38
CA ALA A 323 5.05 10.02 -42.16
C ALA A 323 5.39 10.78 -43.45
N GLN A 324 5.30 10.14 -44.62
CA GLN A 324 5.50 10.74 -45.94
C GLN A 324 4.42 11.77 -46.25
N GLU A 325 3.22 11.62 -45.70
CA GLU A 325 2.18 12.68 -45.68
C GLU A 325 2.68 13.98 -45.02
N LYS A 326 3.78 13.93 -44.26
CA LYS A 326 4.37 15.04 -43.48
C LYS A 326 5.85 15.30 -43.79
N ASN A 327 6.38 14.87 -44.95
CA ASN A 327 7.79 15.04 -45.35
C ASN A 327 8.84 14.42 -44.39
N GLY A 328 8.48 13.34 -43.68
CA GLY A 328 9.42 12.56 -42.87
C GLY A 328 9.93 11.31 -43.61
N TYR A 329 11.24 11.16 -43.75
CA TYR A 329 11.85 9.91 -44.23
C TYR A 329 12.54 9.19 -43.08
N VAL A 330 12.31 7.87 -42.97
CA VAL A 330 12.99 7.03 -41.99
C VAL A 330 13.91 6.05 -42.72
N PHE A 331 15.17 6.02 -42.32
CA PHE A 331 16.19 5.17 -42.94
C PHE A 331 16.76 4.21 -41.91
N LEU A 332 16.89 2.94 -42.30
CA LEU A 332 17.57 1.91 -41.51
C LEU A 332 18.83 1.49 -42.26
N CYS A 333 19.99 1.86 -41.72
CA CYS A 333 21.30 1.46 -42.24
C CYS A 333 21.92 0.39 -41.34
N GLN A 334 22.45 -0.68 -41.94
CA GLN A 334 23.25 -1.67 -41.21
C GLN A 334 24.69 -1.18 -41.15
N ILE A 335 25.23 -1.08 -39.94
CA ILE A 335 26.59 -0.61 -39.68
C ILE A 335 27.42 -1.79 -39.16
N GLU A 336 28.63 -1.96 -39.68
CA GLU A 336 29.61 -2.89 -39.14
C GLU A 336 30.38 -2.23 -37.99
N THR A 337 30.49 -2.92 -36.86
CA THR A 337 31.15 -2.40 -35.66
C THR A 337 31.95 -3.48 -34.96
N ASN A 338 33.05 -3.07 -34.31
CA ASN A 338 33.87 -3.94 -33.47
C ASN A 338 33.40 -3.96 -32.01
N LYS A 339 32.34 -3.22 -31.65
CA LYS A 339 31.76 -3.24 -30.31
C LYS A 339 31.14 -4.61 -30.03
N VAL A 340 31.28 -5.12 -28.80
CA VAL A 340 30.69 -6.39 -28.39
C VAL A 340 29.15 -6.24 -28.35
N PRO A 341 28.40 -7.02 -29.14
CA PRO A 341 26.93 -6.98 -29.12
C PRO A 341 26.36 -7.59 -27.83
N PRO A 342 25.16 -7.16 -27.40
CA PRO A 342 24.48 -7.75 -26.26
C PRO A 342 23.97 -9.17 -26.55
N THR A 343 23.88 -10.00 -25.52
CA THR A 343 23.26 -11.33 -25.59
C THR A 343 21.74 -11.25 -25.49
N TYR A 344 21.06 -11.96 -26.37
CA TYR A 344 19.61 -12.07 -26.37
C TYR A 344 19.18 -13.53 -26.54
N PHE A 345 18.37 -14.02 -25.59
CA PHE A 345 17.76 -15.34 -25.64
C PHE A 345 16.25 -15.21 -25.89
N ARG A 346 15.73 -15.95 -26.87
CA ARG A 346 14.29 -16.04 -27.11
C ARG A 346 13.68 -16.96 -26.05
N VAL A 347 13.00 -16.36 -25.09
CA VAL A 347 12.36 -17.09 -23.99
C VAL A 347 10.85 -17.17 -24.16
N ASN A 348 10.31 -18.33 -23.84
CA ASN A 348 8.88 -18.56 -23.67
C ASN A 348 8.54 -18.35 -22.18
N LYS A 349 7.24 -18.31 -21.88
CA LYS A 349 6.73 -18.20 -20.52
C LYS A 349 7.33 -19.24 -19.54
N PHE A 350 7.56 -20.46 -20.04
CA PHE A 350 8.19 -21.55 -19.29
C PHE A 350 9.70 -21.35 -19.09
N THR A 351 10.44 -21.08 -20.18
CA THR A 351 11.92 -20.94 -20.12
C THR A 351 12.39 -19.66 -19.45
N LYS A 352 11.55 -18.62 -19.38
CA LYS A 352 11.89 -17.32 -18.78
C LYS A 352 12.38 -17.44 -17.33
N ILE A 353 11.76 -18.32 -16.54
CA ILE A 353 12.12 -18.48 -15.13
C ILE A 353 13.50 -19.12 -14.99
N PHE A 354 13.73 -20.23 -15.70
CA PHE A 354 15.04 -20.89 -15.72
C PHE A 354 16.14 -19.96 -16.23
N GLN A 355 15.86 -19.16 -17.26
CA GLN A 355 16.79 -18.15 -17.74
C GLN A 355 17.07 -17.08 -16.68
N SER A 356 16.06 -16.66 -15.92
CA SER A 356 16.24 -15.67 -14.85
C SER A 356 17.17 -16.18 -13.74
N ILE A 357 17.11 -17.47 -13.41
CA ILE A 357 18.02 -18.11 -12.43
C ILE A 357 19.43 -18.20 -12.99
N VAL A 358 19.60 -18.57 -14.25
CA VAL A 358 20.94 -18.58 -14.86
C VAL A 358 21.52 -17.17 -14.91
N ASN A 359 20.72 -16.18 -15.30
CA ASN A 359 21.14 -14.79 -15.41
C ASN A 359 21.47 -14.16 -14.04
N SER A 360 20.92 -14.66 -12.93
CA SER A 360 21.24 -14.13 -11.60
C SER A 360 22.65 -14.47 -11.14
N TYR A 361 23.23 -15.55 -11.67
CA TYR A 361 24.65 -15.86 -11.47
C TYR A 361 25.53 -14.96 -12.35
N SER A 362 25.30 -14.98 -13.66
CA SER A 362 26.00 -14.10 -14.61
C SER A 362 25.31 -14.11 -15.97
N ILE A 363 25.45 -13.01 -16.72
CA ILE A 363 25.01 -12.92 -18.12
C ILE A 363 26.08 -13.58 -19.00
N ALA A 364 25.66 -14.48 -19.88
CA ALA A 364 26.55 -15.17 -20.83
C ALA A 364 27.21 -14.19 -21.82
N THR A 365 28.33 -14.59 -22.41
CA THR A 365 29.00 -13.82 -23.46
C THR A 365 28.33 -14.02 -24.83
N TYR A 366 28.62 -13.12 -25.79
CA TYR A 366 27.97 -13.17 -27.11
C TYR A 366 28.28 -14.48 -27.85
N ARG A 367 27.21 -15.19 -28.24
CA ARG A 367 27.24 -16.53 -28.88
C ARG A 367 27.86 -17.64 -28.04
N GLU A 368 27.87 -17.49 -26.71
CA GLU A 368 28.17 -18.59 -25.80
C GLU A 368 26.98 -19.56 -25.69
N ILE A 369 27.28 -20.81 -25.35
CA ILE A 369 26.26 -21.83 -25.09
C ILE A 369 25.48 -21.44 -23.83
N ASN A 370 24.16 -21.29 -23.98
CA ASN A 370 23.28 -20.99 -22.86
C ASN A 370 23.10 -22.25 -21.99
N PRO A 371 23.37 -22.23 -20.68
CA PRO A 371 23.12 -23.40 -19.82
C PRO A 371 21.64 -23.58 -19.46
N ALA A 372 20.77 -22.59 -19.73
CA ALA A 372 19.38 -22.61 -19.25
C ALA A 372 18.55 -23.84 -19.69
N PRO A 373 18.57 -24.27 -20.97
CA PRO A 373 17.84 -25.48 -21.38
C PRO A 373 18.26 -26.78 -20.66
N TRP A 374 19.51 -26.85 -20.18
CA TRP A 374 20.03 -28.01 -19.46
C TRP A 374 19.62 -27.93 -17.99
N THR A 375 19.77 -26.74 -17.39
CA THR A 375 19.30 -26.49 -16.01
C THR A 375 17.80 -26.72 -15.84
N MET A 376 17.00 -26.59 -16.91
CA MET A 376 15.58 -26.89 -16.88
C MET A 376 15.24 -28.29 -16.34
N ILE A 377 16.08 -29.29 -16.66
CA ILE A 377 15.89 -30.67 -16.21
C ILE A 377 16.84 -31.01 -15.07
N THR A 378 18.12 -30.65 -15.18
CA THR A 378 19.13 -31.07 -14.20
C THR A 378 18.92 -30.42 -12.84
N PHE A 379 18.49 -29.15 -12.77
CA PHE A 379 18.26 -28.47 -11.49
C PHE A 379 17.10 -29.10 -10.71
N PRO A 380 15.88 -29.25 -11.28
CA PRO A 380 14.79 -29.94 -10.59
C PRO A 380 15.08 -31.42 -10.27
N PHE A 381 15.85 -32.11 -11.12
CA PHE A 381 16.25 -33.49 -10.86
C PHE A 381 17.20 -33.62 -9.67
N LEU A 382 18.24 -32.79 -9.58
CA LEU A 382 19.17 -32.80 -8.43
C LEU A 382 18.46 -32.42 -7.13
N PHE A 383 17.55 -31.44 -7.20
CA PHE A 383 16.67 -31.12 -6.08
C PHE A 383 15.87 -32.35 -5.63
N ALA A 384 15.28 -33.09 -6.56
CA ALA A 384 14.49 -34.28 -6.25
C ALA A 384 15.30 -35.41 -5.63
N VAL A 385 16.58 -35.57 -5.98
CA VAL A 385 17.47 -36.55 -5.32
C VAL A 385 17.71 -36.17 -3.86
N MET A 386 17.79 -34.87 -3.54
CA MET A 386 17.94 -34.38 -2.16
C MET A 386 16.61 -34.42 -1.38
N PHE A 387 15.49 -34.13 -2.05
CA PHE A 387 14.13 -34.06 -1.51
C PHE A 387 13.29 -35.28 -1.93
N GLY A 388 13.87 -36.47 -1.83
CA GLY A 388 13.28 -37.71 -2.35
C GLY A 388 12.21 -38.32 -1.46
N ASP A 389 11.04 -37.68 -1.38
CA ASP A 389 9.84 -38.19 -0.72
C ASP A 389 8.62 -37.99 -1.64
N ALA A 390 7.93 -39.08 -1.95
CA ALA A 390 6.79 -39.05 -2.88
C ALA A 390 5.57 -38.32 -2.30
N GLY A 391 5.37 -38.35 -0.98
CA GLY A 391 4.25 -37.68 -0.31
C GLY A 391 4.40 -36.16 -0.33
N HIS A 392 5.56 -35.66 0.10
CA HIS A 392 5.87 -34.22 0.07
C HIS A 392 5.97 -33.67 -1.36
N GLY A 393 6.55 -34.45 -2.30
CA GLY A 393 6.59 -34.10 -3.72
C GLY A 393 5.19 -33.91 -4.34
N LEU A 394 4.23 -34.74 -3.92
CA LEU A 394 2.83 -34.66 -4.35
C LEU A 394 2.13 -33.39 -3.84
N ILE A 395 2.39 -32.96 -2.60
CA ILE A 395 1.90 -31.66 -2.10
C ILE A 395 2.47 -30.51 -2.93
N MET A 396 3.79 -30.49 -3.15
CA MET A 396 4.42 -29.43 -3.95
C MET A 396 3.89 -29.38 -5.38
N PHE A 397 3.64 -30.55 -6.00
CA PHE A 397 3.04 -30.66 -7.31
C PHE A 397 1.65 -30.02 -7.36
N PHE A 398 0.77 -30.33 -6.39
CA PHE A 398 -0.57 -29.76 -6.35
C PHE A 398 -0.58 -28.26 -6.10
N VAL A 399 0.29 -27.74 -5.22
CA VAL A 399 0.43 -26.29 -4.99
C VAL A 399 0.89 -25.58 -6.27
N ALA A 400 1.89 -26.13 -6.96
CA ALA A 400 2.37 -25.55 -8.22
C ALA A 400 1.29 -25.61 -9.33
N LEU A 401 0.54 -26.71 -9.40
CA LEU A 401 -0.55 -26.89 -10.34
C LEU A 401 -1.68 -25.88 -10.08
N ALA A 402 -2.02 -25.61 -8.82
CA ALA A 402 -2.99 -24.58 -8.45
C ALA A 402 -2.55 -23.18 -8.94
N PHE A 403 -1.28 -22.81 -8.78
CA PHE A 403 -0.77 -21.53 -9.29
C PHE A 403 -0.84 -21.39 -10.81
N ILE A 404 -0.70 -22.50 -11.55
CA ILE A 404 -0.79 -22.49 -13.02
C ILE A 404 -2.26 -22.42 -13.47
N LEU A 405 -3.17 -23.12 -12.80
CA LEU A 405 -4.59 -23.12 -13.16
C LEU A 405 -5.27 -21.76 -12.87
N PHE A 406 -4.89 -21.08 -11.79
CA PHE A 406 -5.51 -19.82 -11.37
C PHE A 406 -4.75 -18.56 -11.80
N GLU A 407 -3.91 -18.66 -12.82
CA GLU A 407 -3.00 -17.59 -13.25
C GLU A 407 -3.67 -16.24 -13.54
N ASN A 408 -4.87 -16.26 -14.12
CA ASN A 408 -5.59 -15.03 -14.49
C ASN A 408 -6.34 -14.38 -13.32
N LYS A 409 -6.56 -15.12 -12.23
CA LYS A 409 -7.35 -14.67 -11.07
C LYS A 409 -6.46 -14.21 -9.90
N ILE A 410 -5.24 -14.72 -9.82
CA ILE A 410 -4.32 -14.45 -8.73
C ILE A 410 -3.56 -13.16 -9.01
N LYS A 411 -3.82 -12.15 -8.18
CA LYS A 411 -2.94 -10.98 -8.01
C LYS A 411 -2.28 -11.13 -6.65
N ILE A 412 -0.96 -11.25 -6.66
CA ILE A 412 -0.16 -11.36 -5.45
C ILE A 412 0.66 -10.08 -5.37
N ASP A 413 0.41 -9.31 -4.33
CA ASP A 413 1.16 -8.08 -4.03
C ASP A 413 2.30 -8.33 -3.03
N ASP A 414 2.32 -9.49 -2.36
CA ASP A 414 3.38 -9.89 -1.42
C ASP A 414 4.66 -10.35 -2.14
N GLU A 415 5.84 -9.90 -1.69
CA GLU A 415 7.14 -10.24 -2.29
C GLU A 415 7.45 -11.75 -2.24
N ILE A 416 7.14 -12.40 -1.11
CA ILE A 416 7.40 -13.83 -0.89
C ILE A 416 6.54 -14.67 -1.83
N MET A 417 5.22 -14.44 -1.81
CA MET A 417 4.30 -15.17 -2.68
C MET A 417 4.52 -14.81 -4.15
N GLY A 418 4.91 -13.57 -4.46
CA GLY A 418 5.26 -13.11 -5.81
C GLY A 418 6.46 -13.87 -6.36
N SER A 419 7.46 -14.15 -5.52
CA SER A 419 8.62 -14.97 -5.87
C SER A 419 8.23 -16.42 -6.17
N PHE A 420 7.39 -17.05 -5.33
CA PHE A 420 6.89 -18.40 -5.58
C PHE A 420 6.03 -18.48 -6.84
N TYR A 421 5.18 -17.49 -7.09
CA TYR A 421 4.37 -17.39 -8.29
C TYR A 421 5.23 -17.24 -9.56
N CYS A 422 6.28 -16.40 -9.49
CA CYS A 422 7.29 -16.31 -10.53
C CYS A 422 7.97 -17.66 -10.78
N GLY A 423 8.19 -18.47 -9.74
CA GLY A 423 8.82 -19.80 -9.78
C GLY A 423 7.93 -20.99 -10.14
N ARG A 424 6.64 -20.80 -10.45
CA ARG A 424 5.62 -21.87 -10.54
C ARG A 424 6.00 -23.09 -11.39
N TYR A 425 6.63 -22.89 -12.55
CA TYR A 425 7.02 -24.01 -13.42
C TYR A 425 8.19 -24.82 -12.87
N ILE A 426 9.07 -24.19 -12.08
CA ILE A 426 10.20 -24.88 -11.44
C ILE A 426 9.67 -25.75 -10.32
N ILE A 427 8.77 -25.22 -9.48
CA ILE A 427 8.14 -25.98 -8.39
C ILE A 427 7.36 -27.17 -8.94
N LEU A 428 6.67 -27.01 -10.08
CA LEU A 428 5.98 -28.12 -10.73
C LEU A 428 6.96 -29.25 -11.12
N LEU A 429 8.08 -28.91 -11.77
CA LEU A 429 9.08 -29.91 -12.15
C LEU A 429 9.79 -30.52 -10.94
N MET A 430 10.07 -29.73 -9.90
CA MET A 430 10.65 -30.22 -8.64
C MET A 430 9.71 -31.22 -7.94
N GLY A 431 8.41 -30.92 -7.90
CA GLY A 431 7.40 -31.83 -7.38
C GLY A 431 7.31 -33.13 -8.19
N LEU A 432 7.26 -33.03 -9.52
CA LEU A 432 7.18 -34.21 -10.40
C LEU A 432 8.42 -35.11 -10.27
N PHE A 433 9.63 -34.54 -10.29
CA PHE A 433 10.83 -35.34 -10.09
C PHE A 433 10.96 -35.88 -8.66
N SER A 434 10.51 -35.13 -7.65
CA SER A 434 10.49 -35.59 -6.25
C SER A 434 9.55 -36.78 -6.05
N ILE A 435 8.42 -36.82 -6.74
CA ILE A 435 7.55 -38.00 -6.79
C ILE A 435 8.30 -39.19 -7.41
N TYR A 436 8.98 -38.97 -8.54
CA TYR A 436 9.77 -40.01 -9.20
C TYR A 436 10.89 -40.56 -8.29
N THR A 437 11.72 -39.69 -7.71
CA THR A 437 12.82 -40.11 -6.82
C THR A 437 12.31 -40.69 -5.51
N GLY A 438 11.19 -40.19 -4.98
CA GLY A 438 10.51 -40.75 -3.81
C GLY A 438 10.05 -42.19 -4.05
N PHE A 439 9.53 -42.49 -5.23
CA PHE A 439 9.23 -43.89 -5.61
C PHE A 439 10.49 -44.75 -5.79
N ILE A 440 11.58 -44.19 -6.32
CA ILE A 440 12.88 -44.90 -6.41
C ILE A 440 13.43 -45.22 -5.02
N TYR A 441 13.32 -44.31 -4.06
CA TYR A 441 13.68 -44.57 -2.66
C TYR A 441 12.64 -45.41 -1.91
N ASN A 442 11.46 -45.59 -2.51
CA ASN A 442 10.30 -46.23 -1.93
C ASN A 442 9.95 -45.62 -0.56
N ASP A 443 9.89 -44.28 -0.53
CA ASP A 443 9.58 -43.51 0.66
C ASP A 443 8.36 -42.58 0.41
N PHE A 444 7.31 -42.82 1.18
CA PHE A 444 6.07 -42.05 1.20
C PHE A 444 5.75 -41.69 2.65
N TYR A 445 6.02 -40.45 3.06
CA TYR A 445 5.89 -40.02 4.45
C TYR A 445 6.56 -40.98 5.45
N SER A 446 7.80 -41.38 5.20
CA SER A 446 8.59 -42.35 5.99
C SER A 446 8.09 -43.80 5.96
N ARG A 447 7.14 -44.13 5.09
CA ARG A 447 6.58 -45.48 4.89
C ARG A 447 6.90 -45.99 3.49
N SER A 448 7.21 -47.28 3.40
CA SER A 448 7.52 -47.96 2.13
C SER A 448 6.29 -48.66 1.57
N MET A 449 6.13 -48.63 0.25
CA MET A 449 5.03 -49.30 -0.45
C MET A 449 5.47 -50.64 -1.00
N ASN A 450 4.72 -51.71 -0.70
CA ASN A 450 4.96 -53.04 -1.25
C ASN A 450 4.11 -53.26 -2.52
N LEU A 451 4.63 -52.84 -3.68
CA LEU A 451 3.92 -52.91 -4.96
C LEU A 451 4.14 -54.23 -5.71
N PHE A 452 5.35 -54.81 -5.65
CA PHE A 452 5.73 -55.99 -6.43
C PHE A 452 5.98 -57.25 -5.59
N GLY A 453 5.77 -57.16 -4.27
CA GLY A 453 6.21 -58.18 -3.31
C GLY A 453 7.71 -58.07 -3.04
N SER A 454 8.11 -58.27 -1.78
CA SER A 454 9.53 -58.28 -1.43
C SER A 454 10.26 -59.49 -2.05
N SER A 455 11.56 -59.33 -2.30
CA SER A 455 12.47 -60.42 -2.64
C SER A 455 13.10 -61.06 -1.39
N TRP A 456 12.83 -60.51 -0.21
CA TRP A 456 13.26 -61.06 1.07
C TRP A 456 12.13 -61.84 1.72
N TYR A 457 12.46 -63.02 2.25
CA TYR A 457 11.54 -63.85 3.01
C TYR A 457 12.15 -64.24 4.35
N ASN A 458 11.28 -64.56 5.30
CA ASN A 458 11.70 -65.08 6.59
C ASN A 458 12.10 -66.56 6.44
N PRO A 459 13.36 -66.96 6.67
CA PRO A 459 13.79 -68.35 6.59
C PRO A 459 13.45 -69.16 7.86
N TYR A 460 12.99 -68.51 8.93
CA TYR A 460 12.66 -69.16 10.20
C TYR A 460 11.23 -69.70 10.19
N LYS A 461 11.03 -70.92 10.69
CA LYS A 461 9.71 -71.56 10.79
C LYS A 461 8.84 -70.85 11.84
N SER A 462 7.57 -70.62 11.53
CA SER A 462 6.60 -69.96 12.41
C SER A 462 6.47 -70.64 13.78
N SER A 463 6.55 -71.97 13.84
CA SER A 463 6.49 -72.73 15.09
C SER A 463 7.62 -72.42 16.07
N LEU A 464 8.78 -71.97 15.58
CA LEU A 464 9.94 -71.62 16.41
C LEU A 464 9.78 -70.19 16.99
N LEU A 465 9.03 -69.32 16.31
CA LEU A 465 8.73 -67.95 16.73
C LEU A 465 7.54 -67.88 17.69
N GLU A 466 6.62 -68.86 17.65
CA GLU A 466 5.48 -68.94 18.56
C GLU A 466 5.83 -69.49 19.95
N LEU A 467 6.95 -70.21 20.07
CA LEU A 467 7.46 -70.77 21.33
C LEU A 467 8.25 -69.77 22.19
N THR A 468 8.56 -68.58 21.66
CA THR A 468 9.30 -67.56 22.39
C THR A 468 8.36 -66.67 23.22
N PRO A 469 8.66 -66.42 24.51
CA PRO A 469 7.80 -65.60 25.37
C PRO A 469 7.73 -64.16 24.87
N VAL A 470 6.52 -63.59 24.90
CA VAL A 470 6.15 -62.28 24.30
C VAL A 470 6.95 -61.09 24.87
N ASP A 471 7.61 -61.25 26.02
CA ASP A 471 8.28 -60.18 26.76
C ASP A 471 9.79 -60.01 26.43
N MET A 472 10.40 -60.87 25.59
CA MET A 472 11.80 -60.73 25.18
C MET A 472 11.95 -60.28 23.72
N GLN A 473 12.50 -59.09 23.52
CA GLN A 473 12.83 -58.54 22.21
C GLN A 473 14.17 -59.13 21.75
N PHE A 474 14.15 -59.98 20.71
CA PHE A 474 15.35 -60.56 20.10
C PHE A 474 15.58 -59.97 18.71
N ASP A 475 16.80 -59.51 18.45
CA ASP A 475 17.20 -59.04 17.12
C ASP A 475 17.43 -60.23 16.20
N LEU A 476 16.58 -60.38 15.19
CA LEU A 476 16.70 -61.44 14.20
C LEU A 476 17.59 -60.99 13.05
N ILE A 477 18.69 -61.71 12.81
CA ILE A 477 19.55 -61.49 11.64
C ILE A 477 19.08 -62.42 10.53
N LEU A 478 18.69 -61.83 9.39
CA LEU A 478 18.33 -62.57 8.19
C LEU A 478 19.60 -62.83 7.35
N PRO A 479 20.16 -64.06 7.32
CA PRO A 479 21.34 -64.33 6.51
C PRO A 479 20.98 -64.24 5.01
N PRO A 480 21.70 -63.44 4.21
CA PRO A 480 21.37 -63.22 2.79
C PRO A 480 21.47 -64.49 1.94
N GLN A 481 22.14 -65.54 2.42
CA GLN A 481 22.23 -66.83 1.72
C GLN A 481 20.89 -67.57 1.69
N TYR A 482 20.06 -67.40 2.73
CA TYR A 482 18.80 -68.12 2.91
C TYR A 482 17.58 -67.22 2.95
N ALA A 483 17.72 -65.92 3.20
CA ALA A 483 16.59 -64.99 3.29
C ALA A 483 16.31 -64.23 1.99
N TYR A 484 17.29 -64.17 1.07
CA TYR A 484 17.15 -63.49 -0.20
C TYR A 484 16.80 -64.49 -1.31
N ASP A 485 15.68 -64.26 -1.99
CA ASP A 485 15.25 -65.05 -3.12
C ASP A 485 16.11 -64.76 -4.35
N ARG A 486 17.05 -65.68 -4.64
CA ARG A 486 17.97 -65.55 -5.77
C ARG A 486 17.28 -65.73 -7.12
N ASP A 487 16.19 -66.48 -7.16
CA ASP A 487 15.49 -66.81 -8.41
C ASP A 487 14.61 -65.63 -8.85
N LYS A 488 14.04 -64.90 -7.87
CA LYS A 488 13.22 -63.70 -8.11
C LYS A 488 14.04 -62.44 -8.40
N GLY A 489 15.30 -62.39 -7.95
CA GLY A 489 16.21 -61.28 -8.21
C GLY A 489 15.89 -59.99 -7.43
N PRO A 490 16.57 -58.87 -7.72
CA PRO A 490 16.37 -57.61 -6.99
C PRO A 490 14.99 -57.03 -7.23
N TYR A 491 14.52 -56.21 -6.30
CA TYR A 491 13.23 -55.54 -6.41
C TYR A 491 13.12 -54.74 -7.72
N VAL A 492 12.01 -54.91 -8.44
CA VAL A 492 11.85 -54.47 -9.84
C VAL A 492 11.98 -52.96 -10.00
N PHE A 493 11.52 -52.18 -9.01
CA PHE A 493 11.52 -50.73 -9.09
C PHE A 493 11.76 -50.08 -7.73
N GLY A 494 12.92 -49.44 -7.57
CA GLY A 494 13.30 -48.74 -6.35
C GLY A 494 13.84 -49.66 -5.24
N LEU A 495 13.73 -49.22 -3.99
CA LEU A 495 14.23 -49.94 -2.83
C LEU A 495 13.21 -50.99 -2.33
N ASP A 496 13.69 -52.18 -1.96
CA ASP A 496 12.82 -53.22 -1.39
C ASP A 496 12.18 -52.73 -0.07
N PRO A 497 10.85 -52.86 0.10
CA PRO A 497 10.14 -52.43 1.31
C PRO A 497 10.68 -53.01 2.62
N VAL A 498 11.28 -54.21 2.58
CA VAL A 498 11.80 -54.88 3.78
C VAL A 498 12.90 -54.07 4.46
N TRP A 499 13.65 -53.27 3.71
CA TRP A 499 14.68 -52.40 4.28
C TRP A 499 14.11 -51.30 5.18
N ASN A 500 12.85 -50.89 5.04
CA ASN A 500 12.27 -49.91 5.96
C ASN A 500 11.96 -50.51 7.34
N LEU A 501 11.73 -51.83 7.40
CA LEU A 501 11.50 -52.58 8.63
C LEU A 501 12.81 -52.95 9.35
N ALA A 502 13.93 -53.00 8.62
CA ALA A 502 15.20 -53.44 9.16
C ALA A 502 15.87 -52.38 10.05
N GLU A 503 16.49 -52.80 11.15
CA GLU A 503 17.26 -51.91 12.02
C GLU A 503 18.54 -51.40 11.35
N ASN A 504 19.18 -52.23 10.52
CA ASN A 504 20.40 -51.90 9.79
C ASN A 504 20.16 -51.08 8.50
N ARG A 505 18.96 -50.51 8.31
CA ARG A 505 18.58 -49.74 7.11
C ARG A 505 19.52 -48.58 6.80
N LEU A 506 20.00 -47.89 7.84
CA LEU A 506 20.85 -46.70 7.68
C LEU A 506 22.19 -47.07 7.05
N THR A 507 22.80 -48.19 7.45
CA THR A 507 24.08 -48.66 6.91
C THR A 507 23.98 -48.95 5.42
N PHE A 508 22.89 -49.61 5.00
CA PHE A 508 22.64 -49.91 3.59
C PHE A 508 22.29 -48.66 2.77
N THR A 509 21.30 -47.87 3.22
CA THR A 509 20.80 -46.71 2.48
C THR A 509 21.84 -45.58 2.37
N ASN A 510 22.66 -45.36 3.41
CA ASN A 510 23.73 -44.36 3.36
C ASN A 510 24.82 -44.76 2.35
N SER A 511 25.21 -46.03 2.32
CA SER A 511 26.20 -46.55 1.35
C SER A 511 25.67 -46.40 -0.09
N MET A 512 24.40 -46.72 -0.32
CA MET A 512 23.75 -46.52 -1.63
C MET A 512 23.70 -45.04 -2.03
N LYS A 513 23.22 -44.16 -1.15
CA LYS A 513 23.08 -42.72 -1.42
C LYS A 513 24.43 -42.06 -1.69
N MET A 514 25.47 -42.39 -0.92
CA MET A 514 26.82 -41.87 -1.12
C MET A 514 27.40 -42.28 -2.49
N LYS A 515 27.23 -43.55 -2.90
CA LYS A 515 27.70 -44.00 -4.21
C LYS A 515 26.92 -43.33 -5.35
N ALA A 516 25.59 -43.21 -5.21
CA ALA A 516 24.75 -42.54 -6.20
C ALA A 516 25.11 -41.05 -6.36
N SER A 517 25.36 -40.33 -5.26
CA SER A 517 25.73 -38.90 -5.32
C SER A 517 27.06 -38.68 -6.04
N ILE A 518 28.05 -39.57 -5.84
CA ILE A 518 29.34 -39.50 -6.55
C ILE A 518 29.13 -39.71 -8.05
N VAL A 519 28.33 -40.71 -8.45
CA VAL A 519 28.05 -41.00 -9.85
C VAL A 519 27.35 -39.82 -10.54
N PHE A 520 26.30 -39.25 -9.92
CA PHE A 520 25.63 -38.08 -10.48
C PHE A 520 26.55 -36.86 -10.57
N GLY A 521 27.39 -36.63 -9.56
CA GLY A 521 28.36 -35.54 -9.56
C GLY A 521 29.37 -35.65 -10.71
N ILE A 522 29.95 -36.84 -10.93
CA ILE A 522 30.90 -37.07 -12.02
C ILE A 522 30.23 -36.89 -13.39
N ILE A 523 29.03 -37.43 -13.58
CA ILE A 523 28.29 -37.29 -14.85
C ILE A 523 27.97 -35.80 -15.13
N GLN A 524 27.56 -35.04 -14.12
CA GLN A 524 27.25 -33.63 -14.30
C GLN A 524 28.49 -32.78 -14.61
N MET A 525 29.61 -33.03 -13.91
CA MET A 525 30.86 -32.30 -14.15
C MET A 525 31.46 -32.63 -15.51
N THR A 526 31.50 -33.91 -15.89
CA THR A 526 31.98 -34.34 -17.22
C THR A 526 31.12 -33.74 -18.34
N PHE A 527 29.81 -33.67 -18.15
CA PHE A 527 28.90 -32.99 -19.07
C PHE A 527 29.24 -31.50 -19.24
N GLY A 528 29.56 -30.79 -18.15
CA GLY A 528 30.00 -29.39 -18.20
C GLY A 528 31.30 -29.18 -18.99
N VAL A 529 32.27 -30.10 -18.85
CA VAL A 529 33.52 -30.06 -19.63
C VAL A 529 33.25 -30.27 -21.12
N ILE A 530 32.32 -31.15 -21.49
CA ILE A 530 31.92 -31.36 -22.89
C ILE A 530 31.32 -30.07 -23.49
N LEU A 531 30.49 -29.34 -22.73
CA LEU A 531 29.96 -28.05 -23.19
C LEU A 531 31.06 -27.00 -23.41
N SER A 532 32.07 -26.98 -22.53
CA SER A 532 33.24 -26.11 -22.71
C SER A 532 33.98 -26.42 -24.01
N LEU A 533 34.17 -27.70 -24.32
CA LEU A 533 34.78 -28.13 -25.59
C LEU A 533 33.94 -27.68 -26.80
N MET A 534 32.62 -27.80 -26.75
CA MET A 534 31.73 -27.33 -27.81
C MET A 534 31.84 -25.82 -28.05
N ASN A 535 31.96 -25.03 -26.97
CA ASN A 535 32.14 -23.59 -27.07
C ASN A 535 33.49 -23.24 -27.72
N TYR A 536 34.57 -23.92 -27.32
CA TYR A 536 35.89 -23.72 -27.92
C TYR A 536 35.90 -24.06 -29.42
N LEU A 537 35.30 -25.19 -29.81
CA LEU A 537 35.18 -25.59 -31.21
C LEU A 537 34.42 -24.53 -32.02
N PHE A 538 33.30 -24.02 -31.50
CA PHE A 538 32.53 -22.97 -32.15
C PHE A 538 33.34 -21.69 -32.35
N VAL A 539 34.06 -21.23 -31.33
CA VAL A 539 34.92 -20.03 -31.41
C VAL A 539 36.08 -20.23 -32.37
N SER A 540 36.73 -21.40 -32.37
CA SER A 540 37.83 -21.70 -33.29
C SER A 540 37.38 -21.71 -34.74
N VAL A 541 36.21 -22.30 -35.04
CA VAL A 541 35.63 -22.30 -36.38
C VAL A 541 35.26 -20.88 -36.80
N LEU A 542 34.71 -20.07 -35.88
CA LEU A 542 34.41 -18.67 -36.13
C LEU A 542 35.67 -17.86 -36.47
N LEU A 543 36.77 -18.04 -35.72
CA LEU A 543 38.05 -17.38 -35.98
C LEU A 543 38.61 -17.74 -37.36
N VAL A 544 38.54 -19.03 -37.74
CA VAL A 544 38.98 -19.48 -39.06
C VAL A 544 38.15 -18.81 -40.16
N VAL A 545 36.81 -18.81 -40.05
CA VAL A 545 35.92 -18.18 -41.04
C VAL A 545 36.17 -16.67 -41.17
N ILE A 546 36.35 -15.96 -40.05
CA ILE A 546 36.65 -14.51 -40.05
C ILE A 546 38.01 -14.23 -40.70
N SER A 547 39.01 -15.08 -40.46
CA SER A 547 40.34 -14.94 -41.08
C SER A 547 40.33 -15.15 -42.60
N PHE A 548 39.42 -16.00 -43.10
CA PHE A 548 39.21 -16.21 -44.52
C PHE A 548 38.47 -15.05 -45.19
N GLN A 549 37.48 -14.45 -44.53
CA GLN A 549 36.76 -13.28 -45.08
C GLN A 549 37.60 -12.00 -45.10
N LYS A 550 38.61 -11.84 -44.24
CA LYS A 550 39.55 -10.70 -44.29
C LYS A 550 40.62 -10.80 -45.39
N LYS A 551 40.78 -11.98 -46.01
CA LYS A 551 41.77 -12.23 -47.07
C LYS A 551 41.18 -12.15 -48.50
N GLN A 552 39.87 -12.04 -48.63
CA GLN A 552 39.17 -11.64 -49.85
C GLN A 552 38.81 -10.16 -49.75
#